data_AF-A0A383F2U0-F1
#
_entry.id   AF-A0A383F2U0-F1
#
_cell.length_a   1.000
_cell.length_b   1.000
_cell.length_c   1.000
_cell.angle_alpha   90.00
_cell.angle_beta   90.00
_cell.angle_gamma   90.00
#
_symmetry.space_group_name_H-M   'P 1'
#
loop_
_entity.id
_entity.type
_entity.pdbx_description
1 polymer ?
#
loop_
_entity_poly.entity_id
_entity_poly.type
_entity_poly.pdbx_seq_one_letter_code
_entity_poly.pdbx_strand_id
1 'polypeptide(L)' 'RPTCIETFQEFPEMGRFALRDMGATIAAGVVKEITQKHTA' A
#
# COMPACT_ATOMS: atom_id res chain seq x y z
N ARG A 1 -11.39 -7.37 2.49
CA ARG A 1 -11.52 -7.16 1.03
C ARG A 1 -10.12 -7.24 0.47
N PRO A 2 -9.86 -8.06 -0.55
CA PRO A 2 -8.57 -8.04 -1.23
C PRO A 2 -8.36 -6.65 -1.85
N THR A 3 -7.13 -6.15 -1.80
CA THR A 3 -6.74 -4.88 -2.41
C THR A 3 -5.45 -5.12 -3.17
N CYS A 4 -5.44 -4.73 -4.45
CA CYS A 4 -4.24 -4.83 -5.27
C CYS A 4 -3.26 -3.74 -4.85
N ILE A 5 -2.02 -4.14 -4.55
CA ILE A 5 -0.92 -3.26 -4.19
C ILE A 5 0.38 -3.91 -4.67
N GLU A 6 1.36 -3.11 -5.05
CA GLU A 6 2.65 -3.59 -5.56
C GLU A 6 3.82 -2.99 -4.77
N THR A 7 5.01 -3.57 -4.92
CA THR A 7 6.21 -3.00 -4.32
C THR A 7 6.57 -1.67 -4.99
N PHE A 8 7.07 -0.71 -4.21
CA PHE A 8 7.44 0.60 -4.76
C PHE A 8 8.57 0.51 -5.79
N GLN A 9 9.46 -0.47 -5.66
CA GLN A 9 10.57 -0.65 -6.60
C GLN A 9 10.10 -1.10 -7.98
N GLU A 10 9.07 -1.94 -8.06
CA GLU A 10 8.52 -2.44 -9.32
C GLU A 10 7.51 -1.46 -9.92
N PHE A 11 6.56 -1.01 -9.11
CA PHE A 11 5.49 -0.10 -9.52
C PHE A 11 5.33 1.05 -8.49
N PRO A 12 6.08 2.15 -8.66
CA PRO A 12 6.09 3.27 -7.71
C PRO A 12 4.72 3.92 -7.50
N GLU A 13 3.83 3.84 -8.48
CA GLU A 13 2.48 4.41 -8.46
C GLU A 13 1.55 3.58 -7.55
N MET A 14 1.70 2.26 -7.58
CA MET A 14 0.91 1.31 -6.79
C MET A 14 1.52 1.02 -5.42
N GLY A 15 2.77 1.40 -5.19
CA GLY A 15 3.48 1.19 -3.92
C GLY A 15 3.39 2.36 -2.93
N ARG A 16 2.67 3.45 -3.22
CA ARG A 16 2.51 4.59 -2.31
C ARG A 16 1.15 4.54 -1.61
N PHE A 17 1.10 4.87 -0.34
CA PHE A 17 -0.17 4.93 0.41
C PHE A 17 -0.16 6.02 1.48
N ALA A 18 -1.36 6.42 1.90
CA ALA A 18 -1.59 7.36 2.97
C ALA A 18 -2.42 6.70 4.09
N LEU A 19 -2.04 6.96 5.33
CA LEU A 19 -2.80 6.59 6.51
C LEU A 19 -3.67 7.79 6.92
N ARG A 20 -4.97 7.56 7.04
CA ARG A 20 -5.94 8.59 7.41
C ARG A 20 -6.72 8.15 8.64
N ASP A 21 -6.90 9.09 9.57
CA ASP A 21 -7.76 8.92 10.73
C ASP A 21 -8.59 10.19 10.94
N MET A 22 -9.87 10.01 11.26
CA MET A 22 -10.86 11.09 11.47
C MET A 22 -10.81 12.25 10.44
N GLY A 23 -10.60 11.92 9.16
CA GLY A 23 -10.59 12.90 8.06
C GLY A 23 -9.24 13.59 7.80
N ALA A 24 -8.27 13.44 8.69
CA ALA A 24 -6.91 13.95 8.53
C ALA A 24 -5.95 12.86 8.03
N THR A 25 -4.86 13.27 7.39
CA THR A 25 -3.74 12.38 7.05
C THR A 25 -2.80 12.33 8.23
N ILE A 26 -2.60 11.14 8.78
CA ILE A 26 -1.72 10.92 9.94
C ILE A 26 -0.31 10.47 9.52
N ALA A 27 -0.17 9.82 8.35
CA ALA A 27 1.12 9.38 7.83
C ALA A 27 1.06 9.08 6.32
N ALA A 28 2.23 8.97 5.70
CA ALA A 28 2.42 8.50 4.33
C ALA A 28 3.54 7.45 4.29
N GLY A 29 3.45 6.49 3.38
CA GLY A 29 4.39 5.37 3.30
C GLY A 29 4.56 4.81 1.90
N VAL A 30 5.60 3.97 1.76
CA VAL A 30 5.88 3.19 0.56
C VAL A 30 5.97 1.70 0.91
N VAL A 31 5.49 0.85 0.02
CA VAL A 31 5.52 -0.60 0.16
C VAL A 31 6.90 -1.13 -0.19
N LYS A 32 7.54 -1.78 0.77
CA LYS A 32 8.85 -2.44 0.57
C LYS A 32 8.71 -3.92 0.24
N GLU A 33 7.76 -4.61 0.86
CA GLU A 33 7.58 -6.06 0.75
C GLU A 33 6.09 -6.42 0.92
N ILE A 34 5.66 -7.47 0.21
CA ILE A 34 4.31 -8.06 0.34
C ILE A 34 4.46 -9.49 0.86
N THR A 35 4.03 -9.71 2.11
CA THR A 35 4.20 -11.00 2.80
C THR A 35 3.11 -12.02 2.49
N GLN A 36 1.94 -11.58 2.05
CA GLN A 36 0.81 -12.44 1.71
C GLN A 36 0.21 -12.05 0.38
N LYS A 37 0.15 -13.01 -0.54
CA LYS A 37 -0.54 -12.87 -1.82
C LYS A 37 -1.86 -13.63 -1.74
N HIS A 38 -2.92 -13.01 -2.23
CA HIS A 38 -4.20 -13.69 -2.34
C HIS A 38 -4.16 -14.60 -3.57
N THR A 39 -4.25 -15.91 -3.35
CA THR A 39 -4.50 -16.91 -4.40
C THR A 39 -5.97 -17.28 -4.32
N ALA A 40 -6.71 -17.04 -5.40
CA ALA A 40 -8.10 -17.44 -5.54
C ALA A 40 -8.21 -18.92 -5.92
#